data_AF-A0A0L6WJN5-F1
#
_entry.id   AF-A0A0L6WJN5-F1
#
_cell.length_a   1.000
_cell.length_b   1.000
_cell.length_c   1.000
_cell.angle_alpha   90.00
_cell.angle_beta   90.00
_cell.angle_gamma   90.00
#
_symmetry.space_group_name_H-M   'P 1'
#
loop_
_entity.id
_entity.type
_entity.pdbx_description
1 polymer ?
#
loop_
_entity_poly.entity_id
_entity_poly.type
_entity_poly.pdbx_seq_one_letter_code
_entity_poly.pdbx_strand_id
1 'polypeptide(L)'
;MLPKDTTDPEVTSPTEYELLPPSVPSEQQQSLMGQEEHMLKPEGRKGDHTAMCIVLASVSVLAIVTWVALLANNPVGAGWFAFHPTLQTLALALFTYGILTLQPTSQPKTKTAGFRRHQAAIFFVGFPAIMLGTSAIAYNKWIHNRQHMTTWHGSFGYMSLTWILIQVCLGGGSVWFKGAAFGGGAKAKALWKYHRLSGYILFPTLMFTVYLGGYWSHWGNTVVPSGILRFATYIVAPLLAVIGVIARVRPSKMNFS
;
A
#
# COMPACT_ATOMS: atom_id res chain seq x y z
N MET A 1 82.96 -30.73 41.35
CA MET A 1 83.49 -29.99 40.20
C MET A 1 83.04 -30.74 38.94
N LEU A 2 82.40 -30.00 38.00
CA LEU A 2 81.59 -30.42 36.83
C LEU A 2 80.14 -30.87 37.13
N PRO A 3 79.16 -30.71 36.20
CA PRO A 3 78.70 -29.44 35.58
C PRO A 3 77.16 -29.40 35.30
N LYS A 4 76.75 -28.30 34.65
CA LYS A 4 75.56 -28.10 33.77
C LYS A 4 74.21 -27.82 34.43
N ASP A 5 73.84 -26.54 34.37
CA ASP A 5 72.46 -26.06 34.34
C ASP A 5 72.25 -25.37 32.98
N THR A 6 71.28 -25.86 32.21
CA THR A 6 70.79 -25.25 30.96
C THR A 6 69.28 -25.43 30.93
N THR A 7 68.58 -24.35 31.30
CA THR A 7 67.34 -23.79 30.74
C THR A 7 66.42 -24.70 29.92
N ASP A 8 65.16 -24.77 30.35
CA ASP A 8 64.00 -24.80 29.45
C ASP A 8 62.90 -23.85 30.00
N PRO A 9 62.15 -23.15 29.13
CA PRO A 9 61.21 -22.09 29.52
C PRO A 9 59.83 -22.60 29.92
N GLU A 10 59.24 -21.80 30.80
CA GLU A 10 57.88 -21.82 31.35
C GLU A 10 56.78 -22.00 30.29
N VAL A 11 56.07 -23.13 30.34
CA VAL A 11 54.85 -23.39 29.57
C VAL A 11 53.66 -22.92 30.41
N THR A 12 53.05 -21.81 29.98
CA THR A 12 51.81 -21.27 30.54
C THR A 12 50.60 -22.14 30.17
N SER A 13 49.66 -22.19 31.12
CA SER A 13 48.51 -23.09 31.25
C SER A 13 47.57 -23.21 30.03
N PRO A 14 46.96 -24.39 29.80
CA PRO A 14 45.96 -24.58 28.75
C PRO A 14 44.57 -24.05 29.16
N THR A 15 44.04 -23.15 28.33
CA THR A 15 42.63 -23.01 27.92
C THR A 15 41.55 -23.56 28.85
N GLU A 16 40.87 -22.64 29.53
CA GLU A 16 39.59 -22.85 30.20
C GLU A 16 38.51 -23.10 29.12
N TYR A 17 38.12 -24.36 28.93
CA TYR A 17 36.96 -24.71 28.11
C TYR A 17 35.70 -24.43 28.93
N GLU A 18 35.02 -23.33 28.60
CA GLU A 18 33.67 -23.04 29.08
C GLU A 18 32.74 -24.17 28.63
N LEU A 19 32.33 -25.02 29.58
CA LEU A 19 31.40 -26.11 29.35
C LEU A 19 30.05 -25.55 28.90
N LEU A 20 29.67 -25.82 27.65
CA LEU A 20 28.32 -25.56 27.16
C LEU A 20 27.30 -26.22 28.11
N PRO A 21 26.19 -25.54 28.46
CA PRO A 21 25.15 -26.15 29.27
C PRO A 21 24.63 -27.42 28.59
N PRO A 22 24.19 -28.42 29.36
CA PRO A 22 23.77 -29.71 28.82
C PRO A 22 22.72 -29.51 27.72
N SER A 23 22.95 -30.17 26.59
CA SER A 23 22.02 -30.18 25.47
C SER A 23 20.66 -30.64 25.96
N VAL A 24 19.65 -29.79 25.73
CA VAL A 24 18.26 -30.16 25.95
C VAL A 24 18.00 -31.43 25.14
N PRO A 25 17.39 -32.49 25.72
CA PRO A 25 17.09 -33.71 24.99
C PRO A 25 16.35 -33.38 23.69
N SER A 26 16.74 -34.00 22.58
CA SER A 26 16.23 -33.72 21.23
C SER A 26 14.70 -33.78 21.15
N GLU A 27 14.05 -34.58 22.00
CA GLU A 27 12.60 -34.67 22.12
C GLU A 27 11.95 -33.39 22.67
N GLN A 28 12.57 -32.70 23.64
CA GLN A 28 12.10 -31.41 24.14
C GLN A 28 12.37 -30.28 23.13
N GLN A 29 13.47 -30.35 22.37
CA GLN A 29 13.78 -29.37 21.33
C GLN A 29 12.87 -29.53 20.09
N GLN A 30 12.46 -30.76 19.74
CA GLN A 30 11.42 -31.02 18.74
C GLN A 30 10.02 -30.63 19.21
N SER A 31 9.70 -30.80 20.49
CA SER A 31 8.43 -30.33 21.09
C SER A 31 8.28 -28.80 21.03
N LEU A 32 9.39 -28.06 21.21
CA LEU A 32 9.40 -26.60 21.09
C LEU A 32 9.35 -26.13 19.63
N MET A 33 10.04 -26.83 18.71
CA MET A 33 10.00 -26.58 17.27
C MET A 33 8.70 -27.11 16.63
N GLY A 34 7.57 -26.49 16.98
CA GLY A 34 6.26 -26.81 16.41
C GLY A 34 5.10 -26.25 17.23
N GLN A 35 5.31 -26.00 18.53
CA GLN A 35 4.30 -25.33 19.36
C GLN A 35 4.09 -23.85 18.96
N GLU A 36 5.09 -23.18 18.40
CA GLU A 36 4.92 -21.81 17.86
C GLU A 36 4.03 -21.78 16.61
N GLU A 37 3.97 -22.86 15.82
CA GLU A 37 3.08 -22.94 14.65
C GLU A 37 1.60 -23.07 15.03
N HIS A 38 1.32 -23.58 16.24
CA HIS A 38 -0.03 -23.69 16.81
C HIS A 38 -0.49 -22.44 17.56
N MET A 39 0.40 -21.52 17.92
CA MET A 39 0.03 -20.23 18.50
C MET A 39 -0.47 -19.31 17.39
N LEU A 40 -1.76 -18.96 17.44
CA LEU A 40 -2.38 -18.00 16.51
C LEU A 40 -1.59 -16.69 16.53
N LYS A 41 -0.74 -16.47 15.52
CA LYS A 41 0.04 -15.24 15.42
C LYS A 41 -0.91 -14.05 15.40
N PRO A 42 -0.82 -13.12 16.38
CA PRO A 42 -1.71 -11.96 16.41
C PRO A 42 -1.61 -11.22 15.08
N GLU A 43 -2.76 -10.95 14.46
CA GLU A 43 -2.76 -10.29 13.15
C GLU A 43 -2.29 -8.84 13.30
N GLY A 44 -2.82 -8.17 14.33
CA GLY A 44 -2.60 -6.76 14.62
C GLY A 44 -1.34 -6.46 15.43
N ARG A 45 -0.77 -5.28 15.18
CA ARG A 45 0.17 -4.57 16.05
C ARG A 45 -0.58 -3.47 16.80
N LYS A 46 -0.07 -3.05 17.96
CA LYS A 46 -0.57 -1.88 18.67
C LYS A 46 -0.59 -0.68 17.71
N GLY A 47 -1.73 0.01 17.62
CA GLY A 47 -1.93 1.16 16.75
C GLY A 47 -2.50 0.86 15.35
N ASP A 48 -2.59 -0.40 14.91
CA ASP A 48 -3.16 -0.70 13.58
C ASP A 48 -4.61 -0.23 13.43
N HIS A 49 -5.43 -0.39 14.49
CA HIS A 49 -6.83 0.04 14.47
C HIS A 49 -6.93 1.57 14.40
N THR A 50 -6.11 2.29 15.18
CA THR A 50 -6.03 3.75 15.12
C THR A 50 -5.61 4.22 13.74
N ALA A 51 -4.56 3.61 13.17
CA ALA A 51 -4.12 3.90 11.81
C ALA A 51 -5.23 3.60 10.77
N MET A 52 -5.99 2.52 10.94
CA MET A 52 -7.15 2.22 10.10
C MET A 52 -8.19 3.33 10.14
N CYS A 53 -8.60 3.75 11.34
CA CYS A 53 -9.57 4.82 11.52
C CYS A 53 -9.09 6.13 10.91
N ILE A 54 -7.82 6.50 11.12
CA ILE A 54 -7.20 7.69 10.53
C ILE A 54 -7.30 7.62 9.01
N VAL A 55 -6.85 6.52 8.39
CA VAL A 55 -6.86 6.37 6.93
C VAL A 55 -8.28 6.48 6.38
N LEU A 56 -9.24 5.77 6.98
CA LEU A 56 -10.65 5.80 6.55
C LEU A 56 -11.25 7.20 6.70
N ALA A 57 -11.01 7.89 7.82
CA ALA A 57 -11.46 9.25 8.03
C ALA A 57 -10.84 10.21 6.99
N SER A 58 -9.54 10.10 6.75
CA SER A 58 -8.83 10.93 5.77
C SER A 58 -9.38 10.78 4.36
N VAL A 59 -9.55 9.56 3.85
CA VAL A 59 -10.09 9.37 2.49
C VAL A 59 -11.57 9.70 2.39
N SER A 60 -12.32 9.57 3.49
CA SER A 60 -13.72 9.99 3.56
C SER A 60 -13.84 11.51 3.50
N VAL A 61 -13.02 12.25 4.26
CA VAL A 61 -12.95 13.71 4.19
C VAL A 61 -12.58 14.16 2.79
N LEU A 62 -11.55 13.54 2.19
CA LEU A 62 -11.14 13.83 0.82
C LEU A 62 -12.30 13.67 -0.16
N ALA A 63 -13.02 12.54 -0.13
CA ALA A 63 -14.15 12.30 -1.02
C ALA A 63 -15.33 13.24 -0.74
N ILE A 64 -15.80 13.31 0.50
CA ILE A 64 -16.99 14.09 0.88
C ILE A 64 -16.79 15.57 0.58
N VAL A 65 -15.66 16.16 0.97
CA VAL A 65 -15.40 17.59 0.70
C VAL A 65 -15.29 17.84 -0.80
N THR A 66 -14.64 16.96 -1.55
CA THR A 66 -14.57 17.09 -3.02
C THR A 66 -15.96 17.06 -3.66
N TRP A 67 -16.83 16.17 -3.19
CA TRP A 67 -18.19 16.03 -3.72
C TRP A 67 -19.06 17.22 -3.34
N VAL A 68 -19.03 17.63 -2.07
CA VAL A 68 -19.75 18.82 -1.60
C VAL A 68 -19.27 20.06 -2.34
N ALA A 69 -17.96 20.25 -2.51
CA ALA A 69 -17.40 21.37 -3.26
C ALA A 69 -17.88 21.38 -4.71
N LEU A 70 -17.94 20.24 -5.39
CA LEU A 70 -18.48 20.18 -6.75
C LEU A 70 -19.99 20.46 -6.79
N LEU A 71 -20.77 19.76 -5.96
CA LEU A 71 -22.24 19.82 -5.97
C LEU A 71 -22.76 21.19 -5.53
N ALA A 72 -22.04 21.89 -4.66
CA ALA A 72 -22.39 23.24 -4.22
C ALA A 72 -21.97 24.33 -5.23
N ASN A 73 -21.13 24.02 -6.22
CA ASN A 73 -20.57 25.00 -7.17
C ASN A 73 -20.92 24.67 -8.62
N ASN A 74 -22.21 24.80 -8.97
CA ASN A 74 -22.74 24.62 -10.33
C ASN A 74 -22.36 23.27 -11.00
N PRO A 75 -22.87 22.13 -10.48
CA PRO A 75 -22.54 20.81 -11.00
C PRO A 75 -22.98 20.60 -12.45
N VAL A 76 -24.07 21.23 -12.88
CA VAL A 76 -24.57 21.14 -14.27
C VAL A 76 -23.61 21.88 -15.22
N GLY A 77 -23.15 23.07 -14.85
CA GLY A 77 -22.19 23.84 -15.66
C GLY A 77 -20.81 23.21 -15.74
N ALA A 78 -20.42 22.36 -14.78
CA ALA A 78 -19.18 21.60 -14.85
C ALA A 78 -19.22 20.50 -15.94
N GLY A 79 -20.39 20.06 -16.40
CA GLY A 79 -20.54 19.08 -17.47
C GLY A 79 -19.73 17.80 -17.23
N TRP A 80 -18.97 17.36 -18.24
CA TRP A 80 -18.14 16.15 -18.15
C TRP A 80 -17.02 16.25 -17.10
N PHE A 81 -16.56 17.47 -16.77
CA PHE A 81 -15.57 17.66 -15.71
C PHE A 81 -16.09 17.18 -14.35
N ALA A 82 -17.40 17.28 -14.08
CA ALA A 82 -18.01 16.92 -12.80
C ALA A 82 -17.71 15.47 -12.37
N PHE A 83 -17.67 14.55 -13.33
CA PHE A 83 -17.38 13.13 -13.08
C PHE A 83 -15.94 12.89 -12.67
N HIS A 84 -15.01 13.77 -13.05
CA HIS A 84 -13.60 13.56 -12.77
C HIS A 84 -13.29 13.60 -11.27
N PRO A 85 -13.39 14.74 -10.55
CA PRO A 85 -12.98 14.79 -9.15
C PRO A 85 -13.81 13.85 -8.26
N THR A 86 -15.08 13.62 -8.59
CA THR A 86 -15.97 12.71 -7.84
C THR A 86 -15.59 11.24 -8.00
N LEU A 87 -15.46 10.74 -9.24
CA LEU A 87 -15.12 9.34 -9.49
C LEU A 87 -13.66 9.02 -9.12
N GLN A 88 -12.75 9.98 -9.28
CA GLN A 88 -11.35 9.81 -8.86
C GLN A 88 -11.26 9.65 -7.34
N THR A 89 -11.91 10.51 -6.56
CA THR A 89 -11.90 10.38 -5.09
C THR A 89 -12.66 9.15 -4.59
N LEU A 90 -13.72 8.72 -5.30
CA LEU A 90 -14.39 7.43 -5.05
C LEU A 90 -13.43 6.26 -5.27
N ALA A 91 -12.72 6.24 -6.39
CA ALA A 91 -11.75 5.21 -6.71
C ALA A 91 -10.63 5.15 -5.66
N LEU A 92 -10.11 6.30 -5.24
CA LEU A 92 -9.10 6.39 -4.18
C LEU A 92 -9.61 5.81 -2.86
N ALA A 93 -10.84 6.15 -2.44
CA ALA A 93 -11.42 5.59 -1.22
C ALA A 93 -11.55 4.05 -1.29
N LEU A 94 -11.95 3.51 -2.44
CA LEU A 94 -12.09 2.07 -2.67
C LEU A 94 -10.75 1.34 -2.78
N PHE A 95 -9.75 1.96 -3.42
CA PHE A 95 -8.38 1.43 -3.45
C PHE A 95 -7.79 1.40 -2.05
N THR A 96 -7.98 2.47 -1.27
CA THR A 96 -7.61 2.52 0.14
C THR A 96 -8.29 1.40 0.92
N TYR A 97 -9.62 1.29 0.86
CA TYR A 97 -10.36 0.20 1.51
C TYR A 97 -9.81 -1.18 1.11
N GLY A 98 -9.61 -1.40 -0.18
CA GLY A 98 -9.04 -2.63 -0.72
C GLY A 98 -7.65 -2.94 -0.13
N ILE A 99 -6.77 -1.94 0.00
CA ILE A 99 -5.45 -2.11 0.63
C ILE A 99 -5.60 -2.45 2.12
N LEU A 100 -6.45 -1.73 2.85
CA LEU A 100 -6.65 -1.94 4.28
C LEU A 100 -7.20 -3.34 4.59
N THR A 101 -8.02 -3.92 3.70
CA THR A 101 -8.56 -5.29 3.90
C THR A 101 -7.49 -6.39 3.84
N LEU A 102 -6.30 -6.08 3.28
CA LEU A 102 -5.16 -6.98 3.20
C LEU A 102 -4.18 -6.83 4.38
N GLN A 103 -4.39 -5.84 5.25
CA GLN A 103 -3.45 -5.44 6.30
C GLN A 103 -4.17 -5.14 7.63
N PRO A 104 -3.92 -5.85 8.74
CA PRO A 104 -3.20 -7.10 8.82
C PRO A 104 -4.08 -8.31 8.47
N THR A 105 -3.42 -9.36 7.99
CA THR A 105 -4.01 -10.69 7.77
C THR A 105 -2.88 -11.71 7.97
N SER A 106 -2.96 -12.63 8.93
CA SER A 106 -1.94 -13.67 9.14
C SER A 106 -2.53 -15.06 8.87
N GLN A 107 -3.82 -15.24 9.16
CA GLN A 107 -4.51 -16.52 9.07
C GLN A 107 -5.04 -16.80 7.64
N PRO A 108 -5.15 -18.06 7.20
CA PRO A 108 -5.68 -18.39 5.88
C PRO A 108 -7.08 -17.83 5.62
N LYS A 109 -7.98 -17.93 6.61
CA LYS A 109 -9.36 -17.43 6.51
C LYS A 109 -9.42 -15.91 6.29
N THR A 110 -8.64 -15.16 7.08
CA THR A 110 -8.61 -13.69 7.01
C THR A 110 -7.90 -13.20 5.74
N LYS A 111 -6.86 -13.90 5.28
CA LYS A 111 -6.20 -13.64 3.99
C LYS A 111 -7.17 -13.81 2.82
N THR A 112 -7.91 -14.91 2.77
CA THR A 112 -8.89 -15.16 1.70
C THR A 112 -10.03 -14.13 1.72
N ALA A 113 -10.56 -13.82 2.91
CA ALA A 113 -11.60 -12.80 3.05
C ALA A 113 -11.12 -11.39 2.66
N GLY A 114 -9.90 -11.02 3.07
CA GLY A 114 -9.25 -9.77 2.65
C GLY A 114 -9.05 -9.70 1.14
N PHE A 115 -8.53 -10.77 0.54
CA PHE A 115 -8.33 -10.87 -0.90
C PHE A 115 -9.63 -10.70 -1.70
N ARG A 116 -10.71 -11.38 -1.29
CA ARG A 116 -12.03 -11.22 -1.94
C ARG A 116 -12.55 -9.79 -1.86
N ARG A 117 -12.44 -9.14 -0.69
CA ARG A 117 -12.86 -7.74 -0.50
C ARG A 117 -12.03 -6.78 -1.35
N HIS A 118 -10.71 -6.99 -1.41
CA HIS A 118 -9.80 -6.22 -2.25
C HIS A 118 -10.21 -6.31 -3.73
N GLN A 119 -10.42 -7.53 -4.24
CA GLN A 119 -10.86 -7.73 -5.62
C GLN A 119 -12.23 -7.09 -5.90
N ALA A 120 -13.20 -7.29 -5.02
CA ALA A 120 -14.54 -6.73 -5.19
C ALA A 120 -14.51 -5.20 -5.22
N ALA A 121 -13.82 -4.57 -4.26
CA ALA A 121 -13.71 -3.11 -4.18
C ALA A 121 -13.03 -2.52 -5.42
N ILE A 122 -11.96 -3.15 -5.90
CA ILE A 122 -11.21 -2.68 -7.07
C ILE A 122 -11.98 -2.95 -8.37
N PHE A 123 -12.40 -4.18 -8.64
CA PHE A 123 -12.90 -4.52 -9.98
C PHE A 123 -14.34 -4.10 -10.23
N PHE A 124 -15.21 -4.11 -9.21
CA PHE A 124 -16.61 -3.75 -9.44
C PHE A 124 -16.85 -2.25 -9.43
N VAL A 125 -16.06 -1.49 -8.67
CA VAL A 125 -16.31 -0.04 -8.53
C VAL A 125 -15.03 0.79 -8.68
N GLY A 126 -13.94 0.48 -8.00
CA GLY A 126 -12.76 1.36 -7.96
C GLY A 126 -12.09 1.56 -9.33
N PHE A 127 -11.82 0.48 -10.06
CA PHE A 127 -11.22 0.49 -11.39
C PHE A 127 -12.18 1.06 -12.45
N PRO A 128 -13.47 0.68 -12.51
CA PRO A 128 -14.44 1.39 -13.35
C PRO A 128 -14.50 2.90 -13.06
N ALA A 129 -14.50 3.31 -11.78
CA ALA A 129 -14.57 4.72 -11.39
C ALA A 129 -13.32 5.50 -11.84
N ILE A 130 -12.10 4.99 -11.62
CA ILE A 130 -10.87 5.68 -12.07
C ILE A 130 -10.84 5.80 -13.60
N MET A 131 -11.29 4.76 -14.31
CA MET A 131 -11.35 4.75 -15.78
C MET A 131 -12.36 5.76 -16.29
N LEU A 132 -13.62 5.69 -15.83
CA LEU A 132 -14.69 6.61 -16.23
C LEU A 132 -14.38 8.05 -15.87
N GLY A 133 -13.85 8.32 -14.67
CA GLY A 133 -13.43 9.65 -14.26
C GLY A 133 -12.29 10.20 -15.11
N THR A 134 -11.35 9.36 -15.56
CA THR A 134 -10.26 9.80 -16.46
C THR A 134 -10.75 10.00 -17.89
N SER A 135 -11.61 9.11 -18.39
CA SER A 135 -12.23 9.24 -19.71
C SER A 135 -13.11 10.49 -19.78
N ALA A 136 -13.85 10.83 -18.71
CA ALA A 136 -14.68 12.02 -18.66
C ALA A 136 -13.86 13.31 -18.76
N ILE A 137 -12.74 13.44 -18.03
CA ILE A 137 -11.86 14.62 -18.18
C ILE A 137 -11.18 14.65 -19.54
N ALA A 138 -10.81 13.49 -20.10
CA ALA A 138 -10.21 13.42 -21.41
C ALA A 138 -11.18 13.89 -22.50
N TYR A 139 -12.42 13.38 -22.46
CA TYR A 139 -13.48 13.79 -23.37
C TYR A 139 -13.84 15.27 -23.19
N ASN A 140 -13.93 15.75 -21.94
CA ASN A 140 -14.17 17.16 -21.66
C ASN A 140 -13.11 18.07 -22.29
N LYS A 141 -11.83 17.68 -22.24
CA LYS A 141 -10.75 18.43 -22.87
C LYS A 141 -10.85 18.39 -24.40
N TRP A 142 -11.17 17.23 -24.96
CA TRP A 142 -11.32 17.06 -26.40
C TRP A 142 -12.41 17.97 -26.98
N ILE A 143 -13.63 17.96 -26.42
CA ILE A 143 -14.73 18.82 -26.93
C ILE A 143 -14.48 20.33 -26.76
N HIS A 144 -13.58 20.72 -25.86
CA HIS A 144 -13.18 22.11 -25.64
C HIS A 144 -11.82 22.47 -26.28
N ASN A 145 -11.25 21.59 -27.13
CA ASN A 145 -9.95 21.79 -27.79
C ASN A 145 -8.81 22.16 -26.81
N ARG A 146 -8.79 21.52 -25.62
CA ARG A 146 -7.76 21.74 -24.59
C ARG A 146 -6.69 20.67 -24.64
N GLN A 147 -5.44 21.06 -24.44
CA GLN A 147 -4.31 20.13 -24.42
C GLN A 147 -4.36 19.18 -23.21
N HIS A 148 -3.86 17.95 -23.41
CA HIS A 148 -3.70 16.93 -22.38
C HIS A 148 -2.28 16.98 -21.79
N MET A 149 -2.11 16.51 -20.55
CA MET A 149 -0.80 16.36 -19.89
C MET A 149 0.06 17.63 -19.81
N THR A 150 -0.55 18.82 -19.77
CA THR A 150 0.18 20.10 -19.68
C THR A 150 0.54 20.54 -18.26
N THR A 151 0.02 19.84 -17.24
CA THR A 151 0.24 20.17 -15.83
C THR A 151 0.83 18.98 -15.09
N TRP A 152 1.53 19.22 -13.98
CA TRP A 152 2.01 18.16 -13.10
C TRP A 152 0.89 17.20 -12.67
N HIS A 153 -0.29 17.72 -12.31
CA HIS A 153 -1.45 16.89 -12.01
C HIS A 153 -1.82 15.96 -13.18
N GLY A 154 -1.88 16.50 -14.41
CA GLY A 154 -2.17 15.71 -15.61
C GLY A 154 -1.12 14.64 -15.86
N SER A 155 0.17 14.99 -15.83
CA SER A 155 1.27 14.05 -16.10
C SER A 155 1.32 12.92 -15.07
N PHE A 156 1.23 13.25 -13.77
CA PHE A 156 1.18 12.25 -12.70
C PHE A 156 -0.10 11.41 -12.76
N GLY A 157 -1.24 12.00 -13.17
CA GLY A 157 -2.50 11.30 -13.36
C GLY A 157 -2.43 10.23 -14.45
N TYR A 158 -1.94 10.57 -15.65
CA TYR A 158 -1.77 9.60 -16.73
C TYR A 158 -0.70 8.55 -16.41
N MET A 159 0.41 8.95 -15.78
CA MET A 159 1.42 7.99 -15.30
C MET A 159 0.80 7.00 -14.31
N SER A 160 0.04 7.48 -13.34
CA SER A 160 -0.63 6.64 -12.33
C SER A 160 -1.69 5.74 -12.96
N LEU A 161 -2.44 6.22 -13.95
CA LEU A 161 -3.42 5.40 -14.66
C LEU A 161 -2.75 4.23 -15.40
N THR A 162 -1.69 4.51 -16.16
CA THR A 162 -0.90 3.46 -16.83
C THR A 162 -0.34 2.48 -15.82
N TRP A 163 0.13 2.97 -14.66
CA TRP A 163 0.62 2.12 -13.59
C TRP A 163 -0.48 1.25 -12.97
N ILE A 164 -1.70 1.78 -12.76
CA ILE A 164 -2.87 1.01 -12.30
C ILE A 164 -3.19 -0.12 -13.28
N LEU A 165 -3.17 0.14 -14.60
CA LEU A 165 -3.41 -0.89 -15.61
C LEU A 165 -2.38 -2.03 -15.50
N ILE A 166 -1.11 -1.69 -15.36
CA ILE A 166 -0.04 -2.66 -15.13
C ILE A 166 -0.29 -3.43 -13.82
N GLN A 167 -0.68 -2.75 -12.74
CA GLN A 167 -1.00 -3.39 -11.46
C GLN A 167 -2.16 -4.38 -11.56
N VAL A 168 -3.21 -4.04 -12.30
CA VAL A 168 -4.36 -4.90 -12.57
C VAL A 168 -3.93 -6.13 -13.36
N CYS A 169 -3.14 -5.96 -14.42
CA CYS A 169 -2.63 -7.07 -15.23
C CYS A 169 -1.71 -8.00 -14.42
N LEU A 170 -0.74 -7.44 -13.68
CA LEU A 170 0.18 -8.21 -12.85
C LEU A 170 -0.56 -8.93 -11.71
N GLY A 171 -1.45 -8.23 -11.01
CA GLY A 171 -2.24 -8.80 -9.92
C GLY A 171 -3.17 -9.90 -10.41
N GLY A 172 -3.98 -9.60 -11.43
CA GLY A 172 -4.93 -10.53 -12.04
C GLY A 172 -4.26 -11.76 -12.64
N GLY A 173 -3.21 -11.57 -13.45
CA GLY A 173 -2.45 -12.66 -14.06
C GLY A 173 -1.77 -13.59 -13.04
N SER A 174 -1.45 -13.08 -11.84
CA SER A 174 -0.82 -13.87 -10.77
C SER A 174 -1.81 -14.75 -10.00
N VAL A 175 -3.09 -14.38 -9.96
CA VAL A 175 -4.07 -15.00 -9.03
C VAL A 175 -5.25 -15.65 -9.74
N TRP A 176 -5.63 -15.20 -10.93
CA TRP A 176 -6.72 -15.79 -11.71
C TRP A 176 -6.24 -17.01 -12.48
N PHE A 177 -7.16 -17.94 -12.74
CA PHE A 177 -6.87 -19.18 -13.47
C PHE A 177 -5.62 -19.91 -12.94
N LYS A 178 -5.44 -19.92 -11.61
CA LYS A 178 -4.28 -20.52 -10.92
C LYS A 178 -2.92 -19.94 -11.35
N GLY A 179 -2.90 -18.70 -11.85
CA GLY A 179 -1.67 -18.01 -12.26
C GLY A 179 -1.14 -18.45 -13.62
N ALA A 180 -1.97 -19.03 -14.49
CA ALA A 180 -1.57 -19.58 -15.79
C ALA A 180 -0.78 -18.58 -16.65
N ALA A 181 -1.15 -17.29 -16.61
CA ALA A 181 -0.47 -16.22 -17.35
C ALA A 181 1.03 -16.08 -17.00
N PHE A 182 1.45 -16.55 -15.82
CA PHE A 182 2.83 -16.48 -15.34
C PHE A 182 3.41 -17.86 -14.98
N GLY A 183 2.90 -18.92 -15.62
CA GLY A 183 3.40 -20.29 -15.45
C GLY A 183 2.90 -21.02 -14.19
N GLY A 184 1.95 -20.45 -13.46
CA GLY A 184 1.24 -21.07 -12.36
C GLY A 184 2.06 -21.31 -11.08
N GLY A 185 1.37 -21.85 -10.06
CA GLY A 185 1.98 -22.34 -8.82
C GLY A 185 2.90 -21.31 -8.14
N ALA A 186 4.13 -21.74 -7.83
CA ALA A 186 5.12 -20.90 -7.15
C ALA A 186 5.61 -19.72 -8.00
N LYS A 187 5.73 -19.88 -9.33
CA LYS A 187 6.22 -18.83 -10.23
C LYS A 187 5.28 -17.62 -10.25
N ALA A 188 3.98 -17.87 -10.43
CA ALA A 188 2.96 -16.82 -10.36
C ALA A 188 2.89 -16.18 -8.97
N LYS A 189 3.01 -16.98 -7.91
CA LYS A 189 3.00 -16.49 -6.52
C LYS A 189 4.19 -15.58 -6.21
N ALA A 190 5.36 -15.85 -6.82
CA ALA A 190 6.55 -15.04 -6.64
C ALA A 190 6.39 -13.61 -7.16
N LEU A 191 5.48 -13.36 -8.11
CA LEU A 191 5.21 -12.02 -8.63
C LEU A 191 4.40 -11.15 -7.67
N TRP A 192 3.66 -11.75 -6.73
CA TRP A 192 2.77 -11.01 -5.83
C TRP A 192 3.54 -10.05 -4.90
N LYS A 193 4.80 -10.35 -4.57
CA LYS A 193 5.63 -9.42 -3.78
C LYS A 193 5.92 -8.12 -4.52
N TYR A 194 6.08 -8.18 -5.85
CA TYR A 194 6.27 -6.99 -6.69
C TYR A 194 4.98 -6.20 -6.87
N HIS A 195 3.84 -6.88 -7.09
CA HIS A 195 2.52 -6.23 -7.09
C HIS A 195 2.29 -5.48 -5.77
N ARG A 196 2.58 -6.13 -4.63
CA ARG A 196 2.46 -5.51 -3.31
C ARG A 196 3.37 -4.30 -3.13
N LEU A 197 4.68 -4.46 -3.38
CA LEU A 197 5.64 -3.35 -3.21
C LEU A 197 5.28 -2.19 -4.12
N SER A 198 5.00 -2.47 -5.39
CA SER A 198 4.64 -1.45 -6.36
C SER A 198 3.32 -0.75 -5.98
N GLY A 199 2.34 -1.45 -5.41
CA GLY A 199 1.14 -0.85 -4.86
C GLY A 199 1.41 0.15 -3.73
N TYR A 200 2.39 -0.12 -2.86
CA TYR A 200 2.80 0.82 -1.80
C TYR A 200 3.54 2.05 -2.31
N ILE A 201 4.09 2.01 -3.52
CA ILE A 201 4.71 3.18 -4.17
C ILE A 201 3.66 3.96 -4.99
N LEU A 202 2.76 3.23 -5.66
CA LEU A 202 1.67 3.81 -6.43
C LEU A 202 0.67 4.56 -5.53
N PHE A 203 0.36 4.04 -4.34
CA PHE A 203 -0.63 4.68 -3.45
C PHE A 203 -0.22 6.11 -3.03
N PRO A 204 1.01 6.39 -2.54
CA PRO A 204 1.50 7.75 -2.34
C PRO A 204 1.49 8.61 -3.60
N THR A 205 1.80 8.02 -4.76
CA THR A 205 1.79 8.74 -6.05
C THR A 205 0.37 9.20 -6.42
N LEU A 206 -0.64 8.38 -6.14
CA LEU A 206 -2.05 8.74 -6.29
C LEU A 206 -2.47 9.83 -5.30
N MET A 207 -2.04 9.73 -4.03
CA MET A 207 -2.27 10.76 -3.00
C MET A 207 -1.61 12.10 -3.37
N PHE A 208 -0.42 12.06 -3.98
CA PHE A 208 0.25 13.24 -4.52
C PHE A 208 -0.49 13.82 -5.73
N THR A 209 -1.03 12.96 -6.61
CA THR A 209 -1.80 13.39 -7.77
C THR A 209 -3.07 14.15 -7.37
N VAL A 210 -3.79 13.68 -6.34
CA VAL A 210 -4.99 14.39 -5.83
C VAL A 210 -4.62 15.67 -5.09
N TYR A 211 -3.48 15.72 -4.40
CA TYR A 211 -2.94 16.97 -3.85
C TYR A 211 -2.72 18.02 -4.94
N LEU A 212 -2.05 17.65 -6.04
CA LEU A 212 -1.84 18.54 -7.18
C LEU A 212 -3.18 18.99 -7.80
N GLY A 213 -4.14 18.07 -7.91
CA GLY A 213 -5.46 18.36 -8.48
C GLY A 213 -6.31 19.28 -7.60
N GLY A 214 -6.39 19.02 -6.30
CA GLY A 214 -7.27 19.74 -5.40
C GLY A 214 -6.69 21.01 -4.80
N TYR A 215 -5.37 21.07 -4.58
CA TYR A 215 -4.72 22.23 -3.96
C TYR A 215 -4.18 23.24 -4.98
N TRP A 216 -3.63 22.76 -6.10
CA TRP A 216 -2.93 23.60 -7.08
C TRP A 216 -3.71 23.90 -8.36
N SER A 217 -4.78 23.16 -8.66
CA SER A 217 -5.57 23.46 -9.85
C SER A 217 -6.40 24.72 -9.69
N HIS A 218 -6.73 25.36 -10.82
CA HIS A 218 -7.65 26.49 -10.83
C HIS A 218 -9.02 26.12 -10.23
N TRP A 219 -9.54 24.93 -10.56
CA TRP A 219 -10.81 24.45 -9.99
C TRP A 219 -10.78 24.40 -8.46
N GLY A 220 -9.78 23.72 -7.90
CA GLY A 220 -9.64 23.59 -6.44
C GLY A 220 -9.47 24.95 -5.75
N ASN A 221 -8.81 25.90 -6.41
CA ASN A 221 -8.66 27.27 -5.90
C ASN A 221 -9.98 28.05 -5.88
N THR A 222 -10.85 27.82 -6.85
CA THR A 222 -12.11 28.56 -7.01
C THR A 222 -13.25 27.94 -6.20
N VAL A 223 -13.38 26.61 -6.18
CA VAL A 223 -14.54 25.93 -5.54
C VAL A 223 -14.35 25.60 -4.07
N VAL A 224 -13.10 25.59 -3.59
CA VAL A 224 -12.76 25.45 -2.17
C VAL A 224 -11.97 26.69 -1.73
N PRO A 225 -12.64 27.85 -1.59
CA PRO A 225 -11.96 29.12 -1.34
C PRO A 225 -11.40 29.22 0.09
N SER A 226 -11.97 28.50 1.05
CA SER A 226 -11.42 28.43 2.40
C SER A 226 -10.05 27.74 2.37
N GLY A 227 -8.99 28.52 2.57
CA GLY A 227 -7.61 28.03 2.57
C GLY A 227 -7.41 26.92 3.60
N ILE A 228 -8.05 27.02 4.77
CA ILE A 228 -7.99 26.00 5.83
C ILE A 228 -8.65 24.69 5.37
N LEU A 229 -9.85 24.76 4.81
CA LEU A 229 -10.56 23.56 4.34
C LEU A 229 -9.80 22.89 3.19
N ARG A 230 -9.28 23.69 2.25
CA ARG A 230 -8.50 23.19 1.12
C ARG A 230 -7.20 22.55 1.58
N PHE A 231 -6.49 23.17 2.52
CA PHE A 231 -5.28 22.63 3.13
C PHE A 231 -5.55 21.31 3.87
N ALA A 232 -6.57 21.28 4.73
CA ALA A 232 -6.95 20.07 5.45
C ALA A 232 -7.33 18.92 4.50
N THR A 233 -8.07 19.22 3.43
CA THR A 233 -8.61 18.22 2.50
C THR A 233 -7.57 17.68 1.53
N TYR A 234 -6.74 18.53 0.93
CA TYR A 234 -5.84 18.12 -0.16
C TYR A 234 -4.37 18.01 0.24
N ILE A 235 -4.00 18.39 1.47
CA ILE A 235 -2.66 18.16 2.02
C ILE A 235 -2.73 17.20 3.20
N VAL A 236 -3.44 17.58 4.26
CA VAL A 236 -3.43 16.82 5.53
C VAL A 236 -4.04 15.44 5.34
N ALA A 237 -5.23 15.34 4.73
CA ALA A 237 -5.89 14.06 4.54
C ALA A 237 -5.07 13.07 3.65
N PRO A 238 -4.56 13.44 2.47
CA PRO A 238 -3.69 12.56 1.68
C PRO A 238 -2.44 12.11 2.45
N LEU A 239 -1.79 13.02 3.20
CA LEU A 239 -0.62 12.67 4.01
C LEU A 239 -0.95 11.67 5.12
N LEU A 240 -2.03 11.91 5.87
CA LEU A 240 -2.48 11.00 6.92
C LEU A 240 -2.89 9.63 6.36
N ALA A 241 -3.51 9.59 5.17
CA ALA A 241 -3.82 8.34 4.49
C ALA A 241 -2.54 7.57 4.12
N VAL A 242 -1.51 8.23 3.59
CA VAL A 242 -0.21 7.61 3.29
C VAL A 242 0.46 7.09 4.56
N ILE A 243 0.60 7.94 5.58
CA ILE A 243 1.26 7.58 6.84
C ILE A 243 0.56 6.40 7.50
N GLY A 244 -0.77 6.42 7.58
CA GLY A 244 -1.54 5.34 8.20
C GLY A 244 -1.49 4.02 7.40
N VAL A 245 -1.42 4.06 6.06
CA VAL A 245 -1.18 2.86 5.24
C VAL A 245 0.22 2.31 5.50
N ILE A 246 1.25 3.16 5.46
CA ILE A 246 2.65 2.77 5.71
C ILE A 246 2.81 2.18 7.10
N ALA A 247 2.20 2.79 8.13
CA ALA A 247 2.24 2.30 9.50
C ALA A 247 1.71 0.86 9.64
N ARG A 248 0.81 0.44 8.75
CA ARG A 248 0.21 -0.91 8.71
C ARG A 248 0.96 -1.90 7.82
N VAL A 249 1.93 -1.46 7.03
CA VAL A 249 2.77 -2.35 6.19
C VAL A 249 3.48 -3.39 7.07
N ARG A 250 3.67 -4.59 6.50
CA ARG A 250 4.39 -5.71 7.11
C ARG A 250 5.57 -6.09 6.21
N PRO A 251 6.79 -5.58 6.48
CA PRO A 251 7.96 -5.85 5.66
C PRO A 251 8.29 -7.34 5.53
N SER A 252 8.08 -8.12 6.60
CA SER A 252 8.22 -9.58 6.63
C SER A 252 7.32 -10.33 5.65
N LYS A 253 6.36 -9.66 5.01
CA LYS A 253 5.55 -10.25 3.94
C LYS A 253 6.15 -10.03 2.54
N MET A 254 7.23 -9.26 2.38
CA MET A 254 7.81 -8.93 1.08
C MET A 254 9.08 -9.74 0.76
N ASN A 255 9.72 -10.37 1.75
CA ASN A 255 10.85 -11.33 1.65
C ASN A 255 11.63 -11.24 0.33
N PHE A 256 12.41 -10.18 0.17
CA PHE A 256 13.41 -10.03 -0.88
C PHE A 256 14.70 -10.69 -0.40
N SER A 257 14.67 -12.01 -0.28
CA SER A 257 15.83 -12.87 -0.01
C SER A 257 15.76 -14.07 -0.94
#